data_AF-A0A959FCW6-F1
#
_entry.id   AF-A0A959FCW6-F1
#
_cell.length_a   1.000
_cell.length_b   1.000
_cell.length_c   1.000
_cell.angle_alpha   90.00
_cell.angle_beta   90.00
_cell.angle_gamma   90.00
#
_symmetry.space_group_name_H-M   'P 1'
#
loop_
_entity.id
_entity.type
_entity.pdbx_description
1 polymer ?
#
loop_
_entity_poly.entity_id
_entity_poly.type
_entity_poly.pdbx_seq_one_letter_code
_entity_poly.pdbx_strand_id
1 'polypeptide(L)'
;KGDGLFYPASTMRVTGREINDPLQLQQIGKTGVLKIIDLANIDTISFIATDDLGRVYEDGSFEVLGRLDASDLRGCNLLLTDVK
;
A
#
# COMPACT_ATOMS: atom_id res chain seq x y z
N LYS A 1 13.07 7.09 12.46
CA LYS A 1 12.77 7.61 11.11
C LYS A 1 13.10 6.48 10.14
N GLY A 2 12.10 5.77 9.62
CA GLY A 2 12.32 4.66 8.68
C GLY A 2 12.40 5.22 7.27
N ASP A 3 13.28 4.68 6.43
CA ASP A 3 13.61 5.20 5.10
C ASP A 3 12.49 5.02 4.04
N GLY A 4 11.23 4.93 4.48
CA GLY A 4 10.07 4.74 3.61
C GLY A 4 9.83 3.30 3.14
N LEU A 5 10.71 2.36 3.50
CA LEU A 5 10.63 0.94 3.16
C LEU A 5 9.97 0.13 4.27
N PHE A 6 8.95 -0.66 3.91
CA PHE A 6 8.15 -1.48 4.82
C PHE A 6 8.27 -2.96 4.48
N TYR A 7 8.21 -3.81 5.50
CA TYR A 7 8.19 -5.26 5.36
C TYR A 7 6.85 -5.80 5.89
N PRO A 8 6.12 -6.58 5.09
CA PRO A 8 4.88 -7.17 5.58
C PRO A 8 5.14 -8.26 6.61
N ALA A 9 4.19 -8.47 7.53
CA ALA A 9 4.18 -9.62 8.41
C ALA A 9 4.01 -10.94 7.61
N SER A 10 4.33 -12.09 8.20
CA SER A 10 4.26 -13.39 7.51
C SER A 10 2.85 -13.79 7.03
N THR A 11 1.80 -13.21 7.62
CA THR A 11 0.39 -13.41 7.22
C THR A 11 -0.09 -12.40 6.19
N MET A 12 0.72 -11.38 5.89
CA MET A 12 0.37 -10.26 5.03
C MET A 12 1.18 -10.30 3.73
N ARG A 13 0.55 -9.90 2.64
CA ARG A 13 1.18 -9.71 1.33
C ARG A 13 0.71 -8.39 0.74
N VAL A 14 1.65 -7.62 0.22
CA VAL A 14 1.36 -6.41 -0.55
C VAL A 14 1.68 -6.68 -2.02
N THR A 15 0.79 -6.27 -2.91
CA THR A 15 0.97 -6.35 -4.36
C THR A 15 0.63 -5.02 -5.01
N GLY A 16 1.19 -4.73 -6.18
CA GLY A 16 0.76 -3.61 -7.01
C GLY A 16 -0.24 -4.06 -8.07
N ARG A 17 -1.24 -3.23 -8.37
CA ARG A 17 -2.02 -3.30 -9.63
C ARG A 17 -1.66 -2.15 -10.56
N GLU A 18 -1.94 -2.30 -11.85
CA GLU A 18 -1.84 -1.18 -12.76
C GLU A 18 -2.85 -0.08 -12.41
N ILE A 19 -2.47 1.17 -12.70
CA ILE A 19 -3.32 2.33 -12.41
C ILE A 19 -4.58 2.28 -13.29
N ASN A 20 -4.42 1.90 -14.55
CA ASN A 20 -5.47 1.93 -15.56
C ASN A 20 -6.22 0.59 -15.72
N ASP A 21 -5.69 -0.50 -15.17
CA ASP A 21 -6.35 -1.81 -15.15
C ASP A 21 -6.28 -2.40 -13.72
N PRO A 22 -7.39 -2.45 -12.98
CA PRO A 22 -7.38 -2.92 -11.60
C PRO A 22 -7.17 -4.44 -11.45
N LEU A 23 -7.40 -5.21 -12.52
CA LEU A 23 -7.26 -6.67 -12.53
C LEU A 23 -5.83 -7.09 -12.89
N GLN A 24 -5.09 -6.25 -13.59
CA GLN A 24 -3.70 -6.51 -13.94
C GLN A 24 -2.75 -6.21 -12.78
N LEU A 25 -1.89 -7.18 -12.46
CA LEU A 25 -0.79 -6.97 -11.50
C LEU A 25 0.30 -6.10 -12.13
N GLN A 26 0.84 -5.18 -11.34
CA GLN A 26 2.00 -4.39 -11.71
C GLN A 26 3.27 -5.23 -11.56
N GLN A 27 4.26 -4.97 -12.40
CA GLN A 27 5.56 -5.61 -12.31
C GLN A 27 6.30 -5.17 -11.04
N ILE A 28 7.11 -6.08 -10.48
CA ILE A 28 7.99 -5.79 -9.35
C ILE A 28 8.90 -4.60 -9.68
N GLY A 29 9.08 -3.71 -8.71
CA GLY A 29 9.88 -2.49 -8.86
C GLY A 29 9.21 -1.37 -9.66
N LYS A 30 8.00 -1.56 -10.21
CA LYS A 30 7.24 -0.49 -10.86
C LYS A 30 6.20 0.11 -9.91
N THR A 31 5.92 1.39 -10.12
CA THR A 31 4.87 2.08 -9.39
C THR A 31 3.50 1.58 -9.84
N GLY A 32 2.66 1.24 -8.87
CA GLY A 32 1.28 0.83 -9.06
C GLY A 32 0.42 1.22 -7.86
N VAL A 33 -0.85 0.83 -7.88
CA VAL A 33 -1.74 1.03 -6.74
C VAL A 33 -1.62 -0.18 -5.81
N LEU A 34 -1.41 0.05 -4.52
CA LEU A 34 -1.17 -1.01 -3.55
C LEU A 34 -2.46 -1.77 -3.23
N LYS A 35 -2.33 -3.10 -3.16
CA LYS A 35 -3.33 -4.03 -2.65
C LYS A 35 -2.72 -4.78 -1.47
N ILE A 36 -3.44 -4.80 -0.35
CA ILE A 36 -3.05 -5.49 0.87
C ILE A 36 -3.91 -6.73 1.02
N ILE A 37 -3.24 -7.86 1.26
CA ILE A 37 -3.87 -9.13 1.59
C ILE A 37 -3.33 -9.54 2.95
N ASP A 38 -4.13 -9.49 4.00
CA ASP A 38 -3.73 -9.90 5.35
C ASP A 38 -4.68 -11.00 5.86
N LEU A 39 -4.18 -12.23 5.87
CA LEU A 39 -4.95 -13.40 6.29
C LEU A 39 -5.08 -13.53 7.81
N ALA A 40 -4.36 -12.71 8.60
CA ALA A 40 -4.60 -12.64 10.04
C ALA A 40 -5.92 -11.94 10.38
N ASN A 41 -6.47 -11.15 9.46
CA ASN A 41 -7.78 -10.50 9.57
C ASN A 41 -8.92 -11.49 9.27
N ILE A 42 -8.97 -12.61 9.99
CA ILE A 42 -9.89 -13.75 9.76
C ILE A 42 -11.36 -13.34 9.95
N ASP A 43 -11.64 -12.59 11.01
CA ASP A 43 -13.00 -12.15 11.36
C ASP A 43 -13.35 -10.76 10.78
N THR A 44 -12.47 -10.21 9.94
CA THR A 44 -12.63 -8.88 9.35
C THR A 44 -12.25 -8.88 7.86
N ILE A 45 -11.72 -7.76 7.34
CA ILE A 45 -11.43 -7.58 5.92
C ILE A 45 -9.98 -7.99 5.65
N SER A 46 -9.80 -9.15 5.03
CA SER A 46 -8.48 -9.64 4.65
C SER A 46 -7.94 -9.04 3.35
N PHE A 47 -8.78 -8.43 2.53
CA PHE A 47 -8.40 -7.92 1.21
C PHE A 47 -8.79 -6.44 1.07
N ILE A 48 -7.79 -5.58 0.92
CA ILE A 48 -7.97 -4.14 0.80
C ILE A 48 -7.32 -3.68 -0.51
N ALA A 49 -8.13 -3.16 -1.43
CA ALA A 49 -7.65 -2.37 -2.55
C ALA A 49 -7.54 -0.91 -2.06
N THR A 50 -6.31 -0.41 -1.94
CA THR A 50 -6.08 0.98 -1.55
C THR A 50 -6.16 1.88 -2.76
N ASP A 51 -6.14 3.20 -2.51
CA ASP A 51 -5.79 4.21 -3.50
C ASP A 51 -4.38 4.78 -3.24
N ASP A 52 -3.53 3.99 -2.56
CA ASP A 52 -2.16 4.38 -2.29
C ASP A 52 -1.26 3.95 -3.46
N LEU A 53 -0.52 4.90 -4.02
CA LEU A 53 0.55 4.63 -4.97
C LEU A 53 1.75 4.08 -4.21
N GLY A 54 2.35 3.03 -4.75
CA GLY A 54 3.51 2.41 -4.14
C GLY A 54 4.28 1.53 -5.10
N ARG A 55 5.35 0.95 -4.57
CA ARG A 55 6.24 0.04 -5.29
C ARG A 55 6.52 -1.17 -4.41
N VAL A 56 6.36 -2.36 -4.98
CA VAL A 56 6.64 -3.63 -4.31
C VAL A 56 7.91 -4.24 -4.91
N TYR A 57 8.80 -4.72 -4.04
CA TYR A 57 10.09 -5.28 -4.40
C TYR A 57 10.07 -6.82 -4.35
N GLU A 58 11.15 -7.42 -4.87
CA GLU A 58 11.25 -8.88 -5.03
C GLU A 58 11.26 -9.62 -3.68
N ASP A 59 11.81 -9.02 -2.65
CA ASP A 59 11.82 -9.54 -1.27
C ASP A 59 10.47 -9.35 -0.54
N GLY A 60 9.46 -8.80 -1.22
CA GLY A 60 8.14 -8.52 -0.66
C GLY A 60 8.05 -7.21 0.14
N SER A 61 9.17 -6.48 0.29
CA SER A 61 9.14 -5.14 0.84
C SER A 61 8.41 -4.17 -0.09
N PHE A 62 7.95 -3.05 0.45
CA PHE A 62 7.24 -2.05 -0.34
C PHE A 62 7.42 -0.63 0.20
N GLU A 63 7.20 0.35 -0.67
CA GLU A 63 7.16 1.77 -0.35
C GLU A 63 5.79 2.35 -0.68
N VAL A 64 5.35 3.32 0.12
CA VAL A 64 4.17 4.15 -0.14
C VAL A 64 4.64 5.51 -0.67
N LEU A 65 4.30 5.81 -1.92
CA LEU A 65 4.77 6.99 -2.65
C LEU A 65 3.77 8.15 -2.59
N GLY A 66 2.50 7.89 -2.31
CA GLY A 66 1.45 8.90 -2.25
C GLY A 66 0.05 8.31 -2.48
N ARG A 67 -0.93 9.16 -2.77
CA ARG A 67 -2.32 8.79 -3.10
C ARG A 67 -2.58 8.97 -4.58
N LEU A 68 -3.45 8.13 -5.15
CA LEU A 68 -3.81 8.16 -6.57
C LEU A 68 -4.65 9.39 -6.90
N ASP A 69 -5.69 9.66 -6.10
CA ASP A 69 -6.31 10.97 -6.09
C ASP A 69 -5.48 11.87 -5.17
N ALA A 70 -5.24 13.11 -5.57
CA ALA A 70 -4.74 14.12 -4.65
C ALA A 70 -5.86 14.50 -3.66
N SER A 71 -6.54 13.51 -3.05
CA SER A 71 -7.53 13.75 -2.01
C SER A 71 -6.81 14.46 -0.88
N ASP A 72 -7.18 15.73 -0.76
CA ASP A 72 -6.57 16.77 0.00
C ASP A 72 -6.04 16.31 1.37
N LEU A 73 -5.07 17.09 1.86
CA LEU A 73 -4.74 17.41 3.25
C LEU A 73 -5.93 17.49 4.26
N ARG A 74 -7.18 17.33 3.82
CA ARG A 74 -8.44 17.42 4.54
C ARG A 74 -9.05 16.06 4.90
N GLY A 75 -8.44 14.95 4.50
CA GLY A 75 -8.73 13.65 5.09
C GLY A 75 -8.18 13.62 6.51
N CYS A 76 -9.01 13.31 7.51
CA CYS A 76 -8.54 13.05 8.87
C CYS A 76 -7.69 11.78 8.86
N ASN A 77 -6.41 11.91 8.49
CA ASN A 77 -5.44 10.85 8.51
C ASN A 77 -4.90 10.77 9.95
N LEU A 78 -5.23 9.72 10.69
CA LEU A 78 -4.77 9.52 12.08
C LEU A 78 -3.23 9.39 12.18
N LEU A 79 -2.53 9.26 11.06
CA LEU A 79 -1.07 9.21 10.96
C LEU A 79 -0.41 10.60 10.82
N LEU A 80 -1.19 11.69 10.76
CA LEU A 80 -0.69 13.07 10.68
C LEU A 80 -0.91 13.87 11.99
N THR A 81 -0.54 13.28 13.12
CA THR A 81 -0.26 13.96 14.40
C THR A 81 0.75 13.05 15.11
N ASP A 82 2.06 13.28 15.13
CA ASP A 82 2.74 14.45 15.67
C ASP A 82 4.06 14.70 14.94
N VAL A 83 4.18 15.88 14.33
CA VAL A 83 5.49 16.52 14.12
C VAL A 83 5.44 17.83 14.90
N LYS A 84 5.84 17.75 16.17
CA LYS A 84 6.43 18.87 16.91
C LYS A 84 7.74 18.40 17.50
#